data_AF-A0A8C6XDP7-F1
#
_entry.id   AF-A0A8C6XDP7-F1
#
_cell.length_a   1.000
_cell.length_b   1.000
_cell.length_c   1.000
_cell.angle_alpha   90.00
_cell.angle_beta   90.00
_cell.angle_gamma   90.00
#
_symmetry.space_group_name_H-M   'P 1'
#
loop_
_entity.id
_entity.type
_entity.pdbx_description
1 polymer ?
#
loop_
_entity_poly.entity_id
_entity_poly.type
_entity_poly.pdbx_seq_one_letter_code
_entity_poly.pdbx_strand_id
1 'polypeptide(L)'
;MFLPLRWMHEFPRHLLVCERSHVHHERSRHVAHVREHAFNCRVSFLIPDCGIVPQGLKNAVADFGEYYLVKNLFLHELVTQEFINTFVKKGSCYALTYNTRIDQDNTAALLPTGKLILSVDKDTYQELGLQGNPSLYSGKKPMRYIITVDLMDTAFTPENKKYKRIIWALKEKKPLEFDFLLTWQPTGSEEASLMSYFSKKEIQAHRPKVTFSTLRNVQCPILNGDKLHGEPDAACSTQEFFEWLGAIFTHVGLENTSSSFLSTYVCPQPSTLIEQALMCTITGFIPSEKIIHLLEQIW
;
A
#
# COMPACT_ATOMS: atom_id res chain seq x y z
N MET A 1 6.09 -9.91 43.73
CA MET A 1 6.72 -10.88 42.80
C MET A 1 6.88 -10.19 41.46
N PHE A 2 8.12 -9.81 41.12
CA PHE A 2 8.47 -8.89 40.02
C PHE A 2 8.28 -9.56 38.64
N LEU A 3 7.19 -9.19 37.95
CA LEU A 3 6.93 -9.56 36.56
C LEU A 3 7.15 -8.45 35.48
N PRO A 4 7.85 -7.29 35.67
CA PRO A 4 7.99 -6.34 34.55
C PRO A 4 9.27 -6.47 33.69
N LEU A 5 10.30 -7.23 34.08
CA LEU A 5 11.61 -7.14 33.41
C LEU A 5 11.78 -8.04 32.18
N ARG A 6 11.02 -9.14 32.04
CA ARG A 6 11.14 -10.03 30.86
C ARG A 6 10.63 -9.38 29.58
N TRP A 7 9.52 -8.65 29.64
CA TRP A 7 8.95 -7.96 28.49
C TRP A 7 9.86 -6.86 27.93
N MET A 8 10.76 -6.30 28.75
CA MET A 8 11.75 -5.33 28.27
C MET A 8 12.80 -5.94 27.34
N HIS A 9 13.01 -7.26 27.40
CA HIS A 9 13.93 -7.98 26.53
C HIS A 9 13.21 -8.79 25.44
N GLU A 10 11.88 -8.78 25.42
CA GLU A 10 11.10 -9.44 24.37
C GLU A 10 11.04 -8.54 23.13
N PHE A 11 11.40 -9.11 21.98
CA PHE A 11 11.33 -8.40 20.72
C PHE A 11 9.88 -8.29 20.25
N PRO A 12 9.50 -7.16 19.60
CA PRO A 12 8.23 -7.10 18.90
C PRO A 12 8.16 -8.21 17.84
N ARG A 13 6.96 -8.73 17.63
CA ARG A 13 6.73 -9.75 16.59
C ARG A 13 7.07 -9.15 15.23
N HIS A 14 8.00 -9.79 14.54
CA HIS A 14 8.36 -9.48 13.16
C HIS A 14 8.39 -10.79 12.37
N LEU A 15 8.00 -10.72 11.11
CA LEU A 15 8.06 -11.85 10.18
C LEU A 15 8.53 -11.30 8.84
N LEU A 16 9.63 -11.86 8.33
CA LEU A 16 10.14 -11.61 7.00
C LEU A 16 10.00 -12.89 6.19
N VAL A 17 9.44 -12.79 4.99
CA VAL A 17 9.35 -13.91 4.04
C VAL A 17 10.26 -13.58 2.86
N CYS A 18 11.22 -14.46 2.57
CA CYS A 18 12.13 -14.33 1.45
C CYS A 18 11.96 -15.54 0.53
N GLU A 19 11.60 -15.28 -0.73
CA GLU A 19 11.35 -16.31 -1.74
C GLU A 19 12.17 -16.02 -2.99
N ARG A 20 12.46 -17.08 -3.75
CA ARG A 20 13.12 -16.99 -5.05
C ARG A 20 12.20 -17.54 -6.13
N SER A 21 12.11 -16.83 -7.24
CA SER A 21 11.38 -17.27 -8.43
C SER A 21 12.00 -16.64 -9.69
N HIS A 22 11.53 -17.07 -10.86
CA HIS A 22 11.77 -16.40 -12.14
C HIS A 22 10.47 -15.75 -12.64
N VAL A 23 10.59 -14.60 -13.31
CA VAL A 23 9.44 -13.85 -13.85
C VAL A 23 8.68 -14.68 -14.89
N HIS A 24 9.40 -15.39 -15.75
CA HIS A 24 8.81 -16.23 -16.81
C HIS A 24 8.37 -17.62 -16.36
N HIS A 25 8.55 -17.97 -15.08
CA HIS A 25 8.16 -19.30 -14.60
C HIS A 25 6.63 -19.37 -14.46
N GLU A 26 5.99 -20.40 -14.99
CA GLU A 26 4.51 -20.53 -15.03
C GLU A 26 3.85 -20.47 -13.64
N ARG A 27 4.55 -20.98 -12.62
CA ARG A 27 4.08 -20.95 -11.21
C ARG A 27 4.43 -19.66 -10.46
N SER A 28 5.04 -18.68 -11.11
CA SER A 28 5.45 -17.43 -10.48
C SER A 28 4.23 -16.62 -10.07
N ARG A 29 4.16 -16.20 -8.81
CA ARG A 29 3.03 -15.45 -8.24
C ARG A 29 3.30 -13.96 -8.08
N HIS A 30 4.39 -13.43 -8.66
CA HIS A 30 4.82 -12.05 -8.47
C HIS A 30 3.71 -11.02 -8.81
N VAL A 31 2.99 -11.17 -9.93
CA VAL A 31 1.85 -10.29 -10.27
C VAL A 31 0.72 -10.42 -9.25
N ALA A 32 0.42 -11.64 -8.81
CA ALA A 32 -0.63 -11.89 -7.83
C ALA A 32 -0.32 -11.22 -6.48
N HIS A 33 0.93 -11.31 -6.01
CA HIS A 33 1.36 -10.66 -4.76
C HIS A 33 1.21 -9.14 -4.82
N VAL A 34 1.59 -8.51 -5.93
CA VAL A 34 1.41 -7.06 -6.10
C VAL A 34 -0.07 -6.68 -6.16
N ARG A 35 -0.89 -7.48 -6.87
CA ARG A 35 -2.34 -7.24 -7.00
C ARG A 35 -3.10 -7.43 -5.68
N GLU A 36 -2.68 -8.35 -4.83
CA GLU A 36 -3.26 -8.58 -3.49
C GLU A 36 -2.92 -7.44 -2.52
N HIS A 37 -1.90 -6.62 -2.80
CA HIS A 37 -1.50 -5.48 -1.98
C HIS A 37 -2.16 -4.17 -2.46
N ALA A 38 -3.42 -3.97 -2.08
CA ALA A 38 -4.28 -2.93 -2.64
C ALA A 38 -3.86 -1.47 -2.36
N PHE A 39 -3.27 -1.18 -1.21
CA PHE A 39 -2.98 0.19 -0.78
C PHE A 39 -1.48 0.45 -0.68
N ASN A 40 -0.94 1.23 -1.61
CA ASN A 40 0.49 1.52 -1.70
C ASN A 40 0.73 3.03 -1.52
N CYS A 41 1.60 3.38 -0.56
CA CYS A 41 1.93 4.78 -0.27
C CYS A 41 3.26 5.25 -0.89
N ARG A 42 4.21 4.32 -1.02
CA ARG A 42 5.56 4.60 -1.49
C ARG A 42 6.09 3.43 -2.32
N VAL A 43 6.60 3.73 -3.50
CA VAL A 43 7.29 2.77 -4.37
C VAL A 43 8.66 3.35 -4.68
N SER A 44 9.70 2.59 -4.37
CA SER A 44 11.08 3.02 -4.59
C SER A 44 11.86 1.91 -5.29
N PHE A 45 12.71 2.30 -6.22
CA PHE A 45 13.60 1.38 -6.94
C PHE A 45 14.98 2.00 -7.11
N LEU A 46 15.98 1.12 -7.25
CA LEU A 46 17.37 1.48 -7.43
C LEU A 46 17.93 0.66 -8.60
N ILE A 47 18.55 1.34 -9.57
CA ILE A 47 19.16 0.74 -10.75
C ILE A 47 20.66 1.05 -10.68
N PRO A 48 21.50 0.05 -10.40
CA PRO A 48 22.95 0.21 -10.44
C PRO A 48 23.46 0.54 -11.85
N ASP A 49 24.64 1.13 -11.95
CA ASP A 49 25.31 1.52 -13.22
C ASP A 49 24.43 2.37 -14.16
N CYS A 50 23.53 3.16 -13.58
CA CYS A 50 22.56 3.97 -14.32
C CYS A 50 22.69 5.44 -13.92
N GLY A 51 23.28 6.25 -14.80
CA GLY A 51 23.40 7.71 -14.61
C GLY A 51 22.24 8.52 -15.18
N ILE A 52 21.49 7.95 -16.14
CA ILE A 52 20.45 8.62 -16.92
C ILE A 52 19.17 7.81 -16.85
N VAL A 53 18.06 8.46 -16.51
CA VAL A 53 16.74 7.81 -16.46
C VAL A 53 16.30 7.36 -17.87
N PRO A 54 16.07 6.05 -18.10
CA PRO A 54 15.59 5.53 -19.38
C PRO A 54 14.23 6.13 -19.77
N GLN A 55 13.97 6.33 -21.06
CA GLN A 55 12.73 6.97 -21.52
C GLN A 55 11.48 6.15 -21.20
N GLY A 56 11.54 4.82 -21.35
CA GLY A 56 10.44 3.92 -20.98
C GLY A 56 10.05 4.07 -19.51
N LEU A 57 11.05 4.19 -18.64
CA LEU A 57 10.85 4.40 -17.20
C LEU A 57 10.27 5.79 -16.89
N LYS A 58 10.74 6.85 -17.56
CA LYS A 58 10.14 8.19 -17.43
C LYS A 58 8.66 8.18 -17.80
N ASN A 59 8.32 7.51 -18.90
CA ASN A 59 6.94 7.41 -19.38
C ASN A 59 6.07 6.61 -18.40
N ALA A 60 6.54 5.46 -17.94
CA ALA A 60 5.82 4.62 -16.99
C ALA A 60 5.54 5.35 -15.67
N VAL A 61 6.53 6.10 -15.16
CA VAL A 61 6.39 6.90 -13.94
C VAL A 61 5.47 8.10 -14.14
N ALA A 62 5.50 8.73 -15.31
CA ALA A 62 4.57 9.82 -15.65
C ALA A 62 3.11 9.35 -15.77
N ASP A 63 2.88 8.08 -16.12
CA ASP A 63 1.57 7.47 -16.29
C ASP A 63 0.91 6.99 -14.97
N PHE A 64 1.51 7.27 -13.80
CA PHE A 64 0.87 6.91 -12.51
C PHE A 64 -0.47 7.62 -12.27
N GLY A 65 -0.76 8.66 -13.05
CA GLY A 65 -2.06 9.32 -13.08
C GLY A 65 -2.32 10.18 -11.84
N GLU A 66 -3.60 10.40 -11.57
CA GLU A 66 -4.09 11.20 -10.46
C GLU A 66 -4.80 10.32 -9.43
N TYR A 67 -4.75 10.78 -8.19
CA TYR A 67 -5.63 10.34 -7.11
C TYR A 67 -6.32 11.56 -6.54
N TYR A 68 -7.44 11.33 -5.86
CA TYR A 68 -8.32 12.38 -5.40
C TYR A 68 -8.43 12.35 -3.89
N LEU A 69 -8.43 13.53 -3.27
CA LEU A 69 -8.85 13.71 -1.89
C LEU A 69 -10.26 14.29 -1.92
N VAL A 70 -11.25 13.54 -1.43
CA VAL A 70 -12.62 14.02 -1.24
C VAL A 70 -12.86 14.23 0.23
N LYS A 71 -13.13 15.46 0.64
CA LYS A 71 -13.42 15.76 2.04
C LYS A 71 -14.87 15.53 2.39
N ASN A 72 -15.14 15.22 3.66
CA ASN A 72 -16.50 15.23 4.21
C ASN A 72 -17.48 14.36 3.39
N LEU A 73 -17.01 13.17 3.02
CA LEU A 73 -17.77 12.21 2.22
C LEU A 73 -18.49 11.24 3.16
N PHE A 74 -19.81 11.14 3.01
CA PHE A 74 -20.56 10.17 3.78
C PHE A 74 -20.38 8.77 3.19
N LEU A 75 -20.15 7.79 4.05
CA LEU A 75 -19.89 6.42 3.65
C LEU A 75 -21.05 5.79 2.87
N HIS A 76 -22.29 6.25 3.11
CA HIS A 76 -23.45 5.77 2.36
C HIS A 76 -23.40 6.11 0.86
N GLU A 77 -22.66 7.15 0.46
CA GLU A 77 -22.51 7.56 -0.94
C GLU A 77 -21.74 6.50 -1.75
N LEU A 78 -20.78 5.80 -1.12
CA LEU A 78 -19.97 4.73 -1.72
C LEU A 78 -20.71 3.39 -1.87
N VAL A 79 -21.91 3.25 -1.29
CA VAL A 79 -22.72 2.03 -1.40
C VAL A 79 -24.00 2.23 -2.22
N THR A 80 -24.15 3.40 -2.86
CA THR A 80 -25.26 3.66 -3.77
C THR A 80 -25.13 2.83 -5.04
N GLN A 81 -26.26 2.40 -5.63
CA GLN A 81 -26.23 1.69 -6.91
C GLN A 81 -25.61 2.52 -8.03
N GLU A 82 -25.77 3.85 -7.98
CA GLU A 82 -25.17 4.75 -8.94
C GLU A 82 -23.64 4.68 -8.89
N PHE A 83 -23.03 4.84 -7.71
CA PHE A 83 -21.59 4.70 -7.52
C PHE A 83 -21.09 3.31 -7.93
N ILE A 84 -21.78 2.25 -7.50
CA ILE A 84 -21.40 0.86 -7.79
C ILE A 84 -21.41 0.58 -9.29
N ASN A 85 -22.48 0.97 -10.00
CA ASN A 85 -22.62 0.71 -11.43
C ASN A 85 -21.69 1.61 -12.27
N THR A 86 -21.27 2.76 -11.74
CA THR A 86 -20.39 3.71 -12.45
C THR A 86 -18.92 3.33 -12.29
N PHE A 87 -18.47 3.01 -11.07
CA PHE A 87 -17.05 2.83 -10.77
C PHE A 87 -16.69 1.38 -10.41
N VAL A 88 -17.43 0.78 -9.47
CA VAL A 88 -17.05 -0.53 -8.89
C VAL A 88 -17.20 -1.68 -9.89
N LYS A 89 -18.28 -1.69 -10.68
CA LYS A 89 -18.51 -2.73 -11.70
C LYS A 89 -17.74 -2.53 -13.00
N LYS A 90 -17.20 -1.33 -13.24
CA LYS A 90 -16.60 -0.92 -14.52
C LYS A 90 -15.11 -0.61 -14.43
N GLY A 91 -14.49 -0.92 -13.31
CA GLY A 91 -13.05 -0.77 -13.12
C GLY A 91 -12.62 -1.11 -11.69
N SER A 92 -11.31 -0.98 -11.43
CA SER A 92 -10.74 -1.11 -10.10
C SER A 92 -10.88 0.22 -9.36
N CYS A 93 -11.85 0.32 -8.44
CA CYS A 93 -12.02 1.49 -7.58
C CYS A 93 -11.36 1.26 -6.23
N TYR A 94 -10.54 2.21 -5.81
CA TYR A 94 -9.83 2.20 -4.54
C TYR A 94 -10.31 3.40 -3.71
N ALA A 95 -10.65 3.15 -2.45
CA ALA A 95 -10.93 4.21 -1.48
C ALA A 95 -10.27 3.88 -0.15
N LEU A 96 -9.68 4.86 0.52
CA LEU A 96 -9.15 4.69 1.87
C LEU A 96 -9.36 5.98 2.67
N THR A 97 -9.84 5.86 3.90
CA THR A 97 -9.99 7.03 4.78
C THR A 97 -8.64 7.69 5.04
N TYR A 98 -8.59 9.01 4.89
CA TYR A 98 -7.38 9.82 5.05
C TYR A 98 -7.22 10.29 6.48
N ASN A 99 -5.97 10.31 6.98
CA ASN A 99 -5.61 10.81 8.31
C ASN A 99 -6.44 10.18 9.47
N THR A 100 -6.77 8.90 9.35
CA THR A 100 -7.47 8.12 10.38
C THR A 100 -6.58 6.97 10.83
N ARG A 101 -6.33 6.87 12.14
CA ARG A 101 -5.45 5.87 12.73
C ARG A 101 -6.24 4.60 13.01
N ILE A 102 -5.83 3.48 12.43
CA ILE A 102 -6.57 2.20 12.50
C ILE A 102 -6.80 1.68 13.92
N ASP A 103 -5.94 2.06 14.88
CA ASP A 103 -6.01 1.70 16.29
C ASP A 103 -6.89 2.67 17.09
N GLN A 104 -7.02 3.93 16.68
CA GLN A 104 -7.77 4.98 17.42
C GLN A 104 -9.11 5.40 16.79
N ASP A 105 -9.15 5.59 15.48
CA ASP A 105 -10.31 6.14 14.75
C ASP A 105 -11.09 5.07 13.98
N ASN A 106 -12.35 5.35 13.66
CA ASN A 106 -13.08 4.56 12.66
C ASN A 106 -12.43 4.74 11.28
N THR A 107 -12.27 3.66 10.53
CA THR A 107 -11.69 3.70 9.18
C THR A 107 -12.54 2.91 8.19
N ALA A 108 -12.42 3.26 6.92
CA ALA A 108 -13.08 2.55 5.83
C ALA A 108 -12.14 2.41 4.63
N ALA A 109 -12.27 1.29 3.93
CA ALA A 109 -11.45 0.93 2.79
C ALA A 109 -12.31 0.24 1.72
N LEU A 110 -12.28 0.73 0.48
CA LEU A 110 -12.84 0.06 -0.68
C LEU A 110 -11.70 -0.61 -1.45
N LEU A 111 -11.77 -1.93 -1.55
CA LEU A 111 -10.84 -2.74 -2.33
C LEU A 111 -11.25 -2.76 -3.80
N PRO A 112 -10.29 -2.97 -4.73
CA PRO A 112 -10.59 -3.12 -6.17
C PRO A 112 -11.46 -4.34 -6.48
N THR A 113 -11.56 -5.29 -5.54
CA THR A 113 -12.48 -6.43 -5.62
C THR A 113 -13.95 -6.05 -5.40
N GLY A 114 -14.24 -4.79 -5.06
CA GLY A 114 -15.58 -4.30 -4.73
C GLY A 114 -16.02 -4.58 -3.30
N LYS A 115 -15.11 -5.03 -2.43
CA LYS A 115 -15.39 -5.18 -1.00
C LYS A 115 -15.12 -3.87 -0.27
N LEU A 116 -16.16 -3.31 0.33
CA LEU A 116 -16.06 -2.21 1.28
C LEU A 116 -15.88 -2.77 2.70
N ILE A 117 -14.76 -2.42 3.32
CA ILE A 117 -14.37 -2.88 4.66
C ILE A 117 -14.39 -1.67 5.59
N LEU A 118 -15.09 -1.79 6.71
CA LEU A 118 -15.11 -0.81 7.78
C LEU A 118 -14.40 -1.40 8.99
N SER A 119 -13.43 -0.68 9.56
CA SER A 119 -12.85 -0.98 10.87
C SER A 119 -13.33 0.04 11.86
N VAL A 120 -14.26 -0.37 12.71
CA VAL A 120 -14.94 0.53 13.65
C VAL A 120 -14.66 0.16 15.09
N ASP A 121 -14.75 1.14 15.98
CA ASP A 121 -14.78 0.90 17.41
C ASP A 121 -16.03 0.12 17.84
N LYS A 122 -16.03 -0.32 19.10
CA LYS A 122 -17.12 -1.12 19.67
C LYS A 122 -18.45 -0.37 19.67
N ASP A 123 -18.45 0.92 20.01
CA ASP A 123 -19.67 1.70 20.19
C ASP A 123 -20.34 1.95 18.84
N THR A 124 -19.56 2.37 17.85
CA THR A 124 -19.96 2.56 16.45
C THR A 124 -20.45 1.23 15.84
N TYR A 125 -19.78 0.11 16.13
CA TYR A 125 -20.24 -1.21 15.67
C TYR A 125 -21.65 -1.55 16.19
N GLN A 126 -21.87 -1.37 17.51
CA GLN A 126 -23.14 -1.62 18.16
C GLN A 126 -24.23 -0.66 17.67
N GLU A 127 -23.87 0.61 17.50
CA GLU A 127 -24.75 1.64 16.95
C GLU A 127 -25.13 1.31 15.51
N LEU A 128 -24.21 0.94 14.62
CA LEU A 128 -24.54 0.55 13.24
C LEU A 128 -25.48 -0.67 13.21
N GLY A 129 -25.25 -1.66 14.08
CA GLY A 129 -26.04 -2.88 14.13
C GLY A 129 -25.96 -3.68 12.82
N LEU A 130 -24.76 -3.72 12.23
CA LEU A 130 -24.41 -4.50 11.04
C LEU A 130 -23.63 -5.75 11.45
N GLN A 131 -23.71 -6.80 10.64
CA GLN A 131 -22.96 -8.03 10.87
C GLN A 131 -21.46 -7.80 10.60
N GLY A 132 -20.61 -8.28 11.49
CA GLY A 132 -19.16 -8.10 11.43
C GLY A 132 -18.46 -8.99 12.45
N ASN A 133 -17.13 -8.97 12.46
CA ASN A 133 -16.31 -9.82 13.31
C ASN A 133 -15.34 -9.00 14.16
N PRO A 134 -14.98 -9.43 15.38
CA PRO A 134 -13.91 -8.81 16.14
C PRO A 134 -12.60 -8.74 15.35
N SER A 135 -11.91 -7.61 15.44
CA SER A 135 -10.58 -7.42 14.85
C SER A 135 -9.49 -8.06 15.72
N LEU A 136 -8.43 -8.55 15.07
CA LEU A 136 -7.25 -9.16 15.70
C LEU A 136 -6.45 -8.18 16.58
N TYR A 137 -6.64 -6.87 16.41
CA TYR A 137 -6.02 -5.84 17.26
C TYR A 137 -6.60 -5.79 18.67
N SER A 138 -7.60 -6.61 18.95
CA SER A 138 -8.20 -6.68 20.26
C SER A 138 -7.39 -7.57 21.18
N GLY A 139 -6.98 -7.03 22.33
CA GLY A 139 -6.45 -7.84 23.44
C GLY A 139 -7.53 -8.77 24.02
N LYS A 140 -7.53 -8.97 25.35
CA LYS A 140 -8.50 -9.88 26.00
C LYS A 140 -9.98 -9.53 25.75
N LYS A 141 -10.30 -8.28 25.40
CA LYS A 141 -11.66 -7.84 25.07
C LYS A 141 -11.69 -7.19 23.68
N PRO A 142 -12.67 -7.54 22.83
CA PRO A 142 -12.82 -6.94 21.52
C PRO A 142 -13.19 -5.46 21.63
N MET A 143 -12.31 -4.59 21.12
CA MET A 143 -12.51 -3.14 21.09
C MET A 143 -12.69 -2.61 19.66
N ARG A 144 -12.34 -3.42 18.67
CA ARG A 144 -12.45 -3.10 17.24
C ARG A 144 -13.19 -4.21 16.51
N TYR A 145 -14.01 -3.83 15.54
CA TYR A 145 -14.83 -4.74 14.74
C TYR A 145 -14.68 -4.42 13.26
N ILE A 146 -14.62 -5.47 12.44
CA ILE A 146 -14.55 -5.40 11.00
C ILE A 146 -15.91 -5.75 10.41
N ILE A 147 -16.50 -4.83 9.65
CA ILE A 147 -17.72 -5.04 8.85
C ILE A 147 -17.29 -5.08 7.38
N THR A 148 -17.66 -6.13 6.66
CA THR A 148 -17.38 -6.25 5.23
C THR A 148 -18.67 -6.29 4.44
N VAL A 149 -18.80 -5.36 3.50
CA VAL A 149 -19.89 -5.30 2.54
C VAL A 149 -19.34 -5.60 1.15
N ASP A 150 -19.82 -6.69 0.55
CA ASP A 150 -19.50 -7.02 -0.83
C ASP A 150 -20.46 -6.27 -1.77
N LEU A 151 -19.94 -5.28 -2.50
CA LEU A 151 -20.71 -4.45 -3.44
C LEU A 151 -20.88 -5.11 -4.81
N MET A 152 -20.14 -6.19 -5.08
CA MET A 152 -20.21 -6.98 -6.31
C MET A 152 -21.13 -8.19 -6.18
N ASP A 153 -21.59 -8.50 -4.95
CA ASP A 153 -22.62 -9.50 -4.68
C ASP A 153 -23.88 -9.21 -5.52
N THR A 154 -24.29 -10.17 -6.34
CA THR A 154 -25.46 -10.04 -7.23
C THR A 154 -26.76 -9.84 -6.46
N ALA A 155 -26.79 -10.25 -5.19
CA ALA A 155 -27.92 -10.01 -4.30
C ALA A 155 -27.91 -8.59 -3.70
N PHE A 156 -26.86 -7.78 -3.88
CA PHE A 156 -26.75 -6.41 -3.37
C PHE A 156 -27.54 -5.41 -4.23
N THR A 157 -28.85 -5.60 -4.31
CA THR A 157 -29.79 -4.78 -5.09
C THR A 157 -30.72 -3.97 -4.19
N PRO A 158 -31.32 -2.87 -4.69
CA PRO A 158 -32.24 -2.03 -3.92
C PRO A 158 -33.37 -2.78 -3.22
N GLU A 159 -33.84 -3.89 -3.79
CA GLU A 159 -34.94 -4.67 -3.22
C GLU A 159 -34.52 -5.59 -2.08
N ASN A 160 -33.24 -5.92 -1.99
CA ASN A 160 -32.74 -6.84 -0.97
C ASN A 160 -32.77 -6.19 0.42
N LYS A 161 -33.27 -6.94 1.41
CA LYS A 161 -33.26 -6.55 2.82
C LYS A 161 -31.85 -6.18 3.33
N LYS A 162 -30.81 -6.88 2.86
CA LYS A 162 -29.40 -6.61 3.20
C LYS A 162 -28.97 -5.22 2.72
N TYR A 163 -29.27 -4.86 1.46
CA TYR A 163 -28.98 -3.54 0.91
C TYR A 163 -29.74 -2.45 1.69
N LYS A 164 -31.07 -2.61 1.86
CA LYS A 164 -31.91 -1.66 2.61
C LYS A 164 -31.38 -1.45 4.04
N ARG A 165 -30.94 -2.52 4.70
CA ARG A 165 -30.36 -2.47 6.05
C ARG A 165 -29.04 -1.69 6.09
N ILE A 166 -28.15 -1.90 5.12
CA ILE A 166 -26.85 -1.21 5.05
C ILE A 166 -27.04 0.28 4.77
N ILE A 167 -27.88 0.61 3.79
CA ILE A 167 -28.22 2.01 3.49
C ILE A 167 -28.83 2.68 4.72
N TRP A 168 -29.83 2.07 5.35
CA TRP A 168 -30.45 2.62 6.56
C TRP A 168 -29.44 2.84 7.69
N ALA A 169 -28.54 1.87 7.93
CA ALA A 169 -27.52 1.99 8.97
C ALA A 169 -26.56 3.15 8.71
N LEU A 170 -26.05 3.29 7.47
CA LEU A 170 -25.04 4.28 7.09
C LEU A 170 -25.60 5.66 6.74
N LYS A 171 -26.89 5.77 6.42
CA LYS A 171 -27.52 7.03 6.00
C LYS A 171 -28.43 7.64 7.07
N GLU A 172 -29.18 6.82 7.79
CA GLU A 172 -30.19 7.32 8.75
C GLU A 172 -29.77 7.08 10.19
N LYS A 173 -29.30 5.88 10.52
CA LYS A 173 -29.04 5.49 11.90
C LYS A 173 -27.75 6.11 12.45
N LYS A 174 -26.63 5.88 11.77
CA LYS A 174 -25.31 6.41 12.13
C LYS A 174 -24.57 6.83 10.87
N PRO A 175 -24.82 8.06 10.38
CA PRO A 175 -24.05 8.64 9.29
C PRO A 175 -22.58 8.72 9.69
N LEU A 176 -21.74 8.04 8.90
CA LEU A 176 -20.29 8.10 9.04
C LEU A 176 -19.72 8.96 7.92
N GLU A 177 -18.87 9.90 8.28
CA GLU A 177 -18.29 10.89 7.39
C GLU A 177 -16.77 10.88 7.54
N PHE A 178 -16.06 10.87 6.42
CA PHE A 178 -14.60 10.86 6.40
C PHE A 178 -14.06 11.66 5.20
N ASP A 179 -12.79 12.02 5.31
CA ASP A 179 -11.99 12.37 4.15
C ASP A 179 -11.50 11.06 3.49
N PHE A 180 -11.58 10.96 2.17
CA PHE A 180 -11.15 9.77 1.42
C PHE A 180 -10.09 10.09 0.38
N LEU A 181 -9.04 9.27 0.36
CA LEU A 181 -8.21 9.09 -0.83
C LEU A 181 -8.91 8.13 -1.79
N LEU A 182 -9.07 8.55 -3.04
CA LEU A 182 -9.79 7.82 -4.08
C LEU A 182 -8.95 7.74 -5.36
N THR A 183 -8.98 6.59 -6.03
CA THR A 183 -8.48 6.46 -7.40
C THR A 183 -9.26 5.36 -8.10
N TRP A 184 -9.37 5.46 -9.43
CA TRP A 184 -10.15 4.53 -10.23
C TRP A 184 -9.40 4.20 -11.52
N GLN A 185 -9.27 2.91 -11.81
CA GLN A 185 -8.69 2.41 -13.05
C GLN A 185 -9.80 1.75 -13.88
N PRO A 186 -10.26 2.38 -14.98
CA PRO A 186 -11.33 1.83 -15.82
C PRO A 186 -10.86 0.56 -16.54
N THR A 187 -11.74 -0.43 -16.69
CA THR A 187 -11.47 -1.67 -17.46
C THR A 187 -11.99 -1.62 -18.90
N GLY A 188 -12.40 -0.44 -19.39
CA GLY A 188 -12.96 -0.25 -20.72
C GLY A 188 -12.86 1.21 -21.18
N SER A 189 -13.52 1.54 -22.30
CA SER A 189 -13.46 2.87 -22.93
C SER A 189 -14.43 3.91 -22.34
N GLU A 190 -15.03 3.64 -21.18
CA GLU A 190 -16.01 4.55 -20.58
C GLU A 190 -15.33 5.71 -19.83
N GLU A 191 -15.77 6.93 -20.13
CA GLU A 191 -15.25 8.18 -19.56
C GLU A 191 -16.01 8.58 -18.29
N ALA A 192 -16.06 7.72 -17.27
CA ALA A 192 -16.51 8.18 -15.94
C ALA A 192 -15.38 8.97 -15.26
N SER A 193 -15.74 9.96 -14.45
CA SER A 193 -14.76 10.77 -13.71
C SER A 193 -15.20 10.96 -12.27
N LEU A 194 -14.29 10.66 -11.34
CA LEU A 194 -14.51 10.92 -9.92
C LEU A 194 -14.73 12.42 -9.65
N MET A 195 -14.06 13.29 -10.41
CA MET A 195 -14.22 14.75 -10.32
C MET A 195 -15.63 15.21 -10.65
N SER A 196 -16.22 14.70 -11.74
CA SER A 196 -17.58 15.09 -12.12
C SER A 196 -18.62 14.48 -11.17
N TYR A 197 -18.42 13.23 -10.77
CA TYR A 197 -19.32 12.52 -9.85
C TYR A 197 -19.40 13.19 -8.48
N PHE A 198 -18.25 13.55 -7.89
CA PHE A 198 -18.17 14.24 -6.60
C PHE A 198 -18.09 15.76 -6.72
N SER A 199 -18.59 16.35 -7.81
CA SER A 199 -18.54 17.81 -8.06
C SER A 199 -19.24 18.66 -6.99
N LYS A 200 -20.17 18.07 -6.21
CA LYS A 200 -20.85 18.71 -5.08
C LYS A 200 -20.05 18.66 -3.77
N LYS A 201 -18.94 17.93 -3.73
CA LYS A 201 -18.03 17.78 -2.58
C LYS A 201 -16.76 18.58 -2.82
N GLU A 202 -16.01 18.84 -1.75
CA GLU A 202 -14.66 19.36 -1.89
C GLU A 202 -13.73 18.23 -2.34
N ILE A 203 -13.52 18.13 -3.65
CA ILE A 203 -12.63 17.16 -4.29
C ILE A 203 -11.39 17.86 -4.83
N GLN A 204 -10.22 17.31 -4.53
CA GLN A 204 -8.91 17.82 -4.97
C GLN A 204 -8.16 16.72 -5.72
N ALA A 205 -7.68 17.04 -6.92
CA ALA A 205 -6.82 16.15 -7.70
C ALA A 205 -5.36 16.32 -7.26
N HIS A 206 -4.69 15.19 -7.05
CA HIS A 206 -3.29 15.12 -6.67
C HIS A 206 -2.54 14.16 -7.59
N ARG A 207 -1.26 14.47 -7.84
CA ARG A 207 -0.35 13.58 -8.55
C ARG A 207 0.65 12.98 -7.56
N PRO A 208 1.05 11.70 -7.73
CA PRO A 208 2.14 11.15 -6.95
C PRO A 208 3.40 12.00 -7.10
N LYS A 209 4.06 12.28 -5.97
CA LYS A 209 5.35 12.95 -5.97
C LYS A 209 6.40 11.97 -6.46
N VAL A 210 7.06 12.30 -7.55
CA VAL A 210 8.15 11.52 -8.13
C VAL A 210 9.46 12.25 -7.85
N THR A 211 10.47 11.54 -7.38
CA THR A 211 11.81 12.09 -7.17
C THR A 211 12.83 11.13 -7.73
N PHE A 212 13.64 11.62 -8.67
CA PHE A 212 14.81 10.93 -9.20
C PHE A 212 16.07 11.53 -8.58
N SER A 213 17.03 10.69 -8.25
CA SER A 213 18.35 11.10 -7.77
C SER A 213 19.40 10.12 -8.26
N THR A 214 20.54 10.64 -8.70
CA THR A 214 21.71 9.83 -9.05
C THR A 214 22.65 9.81 -7.86
N LEU A 215 22.82 8.63 -7.25
CA LEU A 215 23.81 8.39 -6.22
C LEU A 215 25.17 8.15 -6.89
N ARG A 216 26.25 8.59 -6.26
CA ARG A 216 27.61 8.41 -6.77
C ARG A 216 28.43 7.54 -5.81
N ASN A 217 29.35 6.76 -6.36
CA ASN A 217 30.31 5.94 -5.60
C ASN A 217 29.61 5.07 -4.54
N VAL A 218 28.58 4.34 -4.95
CA VAL A 218 27.78 3.48 -4.07
C VAL A 218 28.45 2.13 -3.92
N GLN A 219 28.73 1.72 -2.68
CA GLN A 219 29.12 0.34 -2.40
C GLN A 219 27.88 -0.55 -2.42
N CYS A 220 27.83 -1.48 -3.37
CA CYS A 220 26.72 -2.40 -3.56
C CYS A 220 27.11 -3.83 -3.14
N PRO A 221 26.33 -4.50 -2.28
CA PRO A 221 26.55 -5.90 -1.91
C PRO A 221 26.53 -6.81 -3.15
N ILE A 222 27.46 -7.77 -3.21
CA ILE A 222 27.46 -8.81 -4.24
C ILE A 222 26.42 -9.86 -3.85
N LEU A 223 25.52 -10.19 -4.79
CA LEU A 223 24.47 -11.17 -4.58
C LEU A 223 24.65 -12.36 -5.52
N ASN A 224 24.21 -13.53 -5.06
CA ASN A 224 24.07 -14.72 -5.90
C ASN A 224 22.58 -15.10 -5.96
N GLY A 225 21.99 -15.01 -7.16
CA GLY A 225 20.59 -15.29 -7.39
C GLY A 225 20.14 -16.69 -6.95
N ASP A 226 21.04 -17.67 -6.87
CA ASP A 226 20.74 -19.04 -6.44
C ASP A 226 20.88 -19.27 -4.92
N LYS A 227 21.45 -18.32 -4.17
CA LYS A 227 21.83 -18.49 -2.76
C LYS A 227 21.24 -17.40 -1.87
N LEU A 228 20.01 -17.60 -1.38
CA LEU A 228 19.33 -16.62 -0.53
C LEU A 228 20.07 -16.33 0.80
N HIS A 229 20.73 -17.33 1.37
CA HIS A 229 21.49 -17.19 2.61
C HIS A 229 22.91 -16.62 2.39
N GLY A 230 23.26 -16.26 1.16
CA GLY A 230 24.61 -15.86 0.79
C GLY A 230 25.55 -17.06 0.65
N GLU A 231 26.81 -16.74 0.38
CA GLU A 231 27.93 -17.66 0.28
C GLU A 231 29.16 -16.99 0.92
N PRO A 232 29.82 -17.62 1.90
CA PRO A 232 30.95 -17.02 2.58
C PRO A 232 32.00 -16.51 1.59
N ASP A 233 32.44 -15.26 1.80
CA ASP A 233 33.44 -14.56 0.97
C ASP A 233 33.08 -14.34 -0.51
N ALA A 234 31.90 -14.78 -0.96
CA ALA A 234 31.49 -14.72 -2.37
C ALA A 234 30.19 -13.95 -2.61
N ALA A 235 29.22 -14.02 -1.70
CA ALA A 235 27.92 -13.34 -1.83
C ALA A 235 27.26 -13.04 -0.48
N CYS A 236 26.65 -11.87 -0.37
CA CYS A 236 25.86 -11.46 0.78
C CYS A 236 24.50 -12.19 0.82
N SER A 237 23.93 -12.31 2.01
CA SER A 237 22.57 -12.82 2.21
C SER A 237 21.51 -11.80 1.80
N THR A 238 20.30 -12.28 1.52
CA THR A 238 19.16 -11.38 1.22
C THR A 238 18.72 -10.53 2.40
N GLN A 239 18.98 -10.96 3.64
CA GLN A 239 18.72 -10.17 4.83
C GLN A 239 19.66 -8.96 4.92
N GLU A 240 20.97 -9.18 4.75
CA GLU A 240 21.96 -8.09 4.71
C GLU A 240 21.65 -7.10 3.59
N PHE A 241 21.25 -7.60 2.43
CA PHE A 241 20.81 -6.76 1.32
C PHE A 241 19.55 -5.94 1.64
N PHE A 242 18.56 -6.53 2.31
CA PHE A 242 17.33 -5.84 2.71
C PHE A 242 17.64 -4.68 3.68
N GLU A 243 18.50 -4.91 4.67
CA GLU A 243 18.94 -3.87 5.60
C GLU A 243 19.72 -2.76 4.87
N TRP A 244 20.64 -3.12 3.97
CA TRP A 244 21.42 -2.18 3.18
C TRP A 244 20.52 -1.32 2.28
N LEU A 245 19.54 -1.94 1.62
CA LEU A 245 18.61 -1.23 0.75
C LEU A 245 17.78 -0.22 1.54
N GLY A 246 17.37 -0.58 2.76
CA GLY A 246 16.73 0.33 3.71
C GLY A 246 17.61 1.53 4.06
N ALA A 247 18.89 1.30 4.34
CA ALA A 247 19.86 2.36 4.63
C ALA A 247 20.06 3.31 3.43
N ILE A 248 20.12 2.79 2.20
CA ILE A 248 20.24 3.59 0.98
C ILE A 248 19.01 4.50 0.79
N PHE A 249 17.79 3.97 0.86
CA PHE A 249 16.58 4.78 0.68
C PHE A 249 16.28 5.74 1.84
N THR A 250 16.93 5.57 2.98
CA THR A 250 16.86 6.51 4.11
C THR A 250 18.04 7.49 4.15
N HIS A 251 18.92 7.44 3.14
CA HIS A 251 20.11 8.29 3.03
C HIS A 251 21.05 8.20 4.25
N VAL A 252 21.14 7.02 4.87
CA VAL A 252 22.07 6.77 5.96
C VAL A 252 23.49 6.69 5.41
N GLY A 253 24.41 7.43 6.03
CA GLY A 253 25.84 7.33 5.72
C GLY A 253 26.38 5.95 6.12
N LEU A 254 26.97 5.25 5.14
CA LEU A 254 27.59 3.93 5.33
C LEU A 254 29.10 4.01 5.58
N GLU A 255 29.62 5.22 5.79
CA GLU A 255 31.02 5.48 6.06
C GLU A 255 31.31 5.32 7.56
N ASN A 256 32.03 4.25 7.90
CA ASN A 256 32.55 4.06 9.26
C ASN A 256 33.83 4.89 9.45
N THR A 257 33.66 6.21 9.50
CA THR A 257 34.75 7.15 9.82
C THR A 257 34.83 7.33 11.33
N SER A 258 36.04 7.46 11.88
CA SER A 258 36.25 7.65 13.32
C SER A 258 35.63 8.94 13.87
N SER A 259 35.24 9.88 13.01
CA SER A 259 34.50 11.10 13.35
C SER A 259 32.98 10.92 13.42
N SER A 260 32.44 9.83 12.85
CA SER A 260 31.01 9.52 12.89
C SER A 260 30.68 8.67 14.11
N PHE A 261 30.28 9.32 15.20
CA PHE A 261 29.80 8.65 16.42
C PHE A 261 28.35 8.16 16.31
N LEU A 262 27.70 8.35 15.16
CA LEU A 262 26.26 8.17 14.98
C LEU A 262 25.87 6.80 14.40
N SER A 263 26.69 6.22 13.53
CA SER A 263 26.37 4.94 12.86
C SER A 263 27.62 4.09 12.71
N THR A 264 27.53 2.85 13.19
CA THR A 264 28.52 1.79 12.94
C THR A 264 28.11 0.88 11.78
N TYR A 265 26.97 1.16 11.13
CA TYR A 265 26.47 0.35 10.03
C TYR A 265 27.30 0.62 8.76
N VAL A 266 27.71 -0.46 8.10
CA VAL A 266 28.57 -0.46 6.92
C VAL A 266 27.94 -1.29 5.81
N CYS A 267 28.38 -1.08 4.57
CA CYS A 267 27.96 -1.92 3.46
C CYS A 267 28.37 -3.40 3.70
N PRO A 268 27.44 -4.36 3.60
CA PRO A 268 27.74 -5.80 3.67
C PRO A 268 28.86 -6.22 2.70
N GLN A 269 29.64 -7.22 3.10
CA GLN A 269 30.75 -7.75 2.31
C GLN A 269 30.47 -9.18 1.84
N PRO A 270 30.89 -9.56 0.62
CA PRO A 270 31.67 -8.75 -0.32
C PRO A 270 30.81 -7.70 -1.07
N SER A 271 31.41 -6.54 -1.39
CA SER A 271 30.75 -5.46 -2.15
C SER A 271 31.58 -5.00 -3.35
N THR A 272 30.90 -4.34 -4.29
CA THR A 272 31.51 -3.70 -5.47
C THR A 272 31.18 -2.21 -5.46
N LEU A 273 32.18 -1.38 -5.78
CA LEU A 273 31.98 0.05 -5.96
C LEU A 273 31.32 0.31 -7.32
N ILE A 274 30.19 1.01 -7.28
CA ILE A 274 29.44 1.44 -8.47
C ILE A 274 29.52 2.96 -8.57
N GLU A 275 29.97 3.45 -9.73
CA GLU A 275 30.20 4.88 -9.92
C GLU A 275 28.91 5.69 -9.82
N GLN A 276 27.81 5.17 -10.40
CA GLN A 276 26.52 5.84 -10.44
C GLN A 276 25.38 4.84 -10.28
N ALA A 277 24.42 5.16 -9.42
CA ALA A 277 23.18 4.41 -9.29
C ALA A 277 21.98 5.34 -9.37
N LEU A 278 20.99 4.99 -10.19
CA LEU A 278 19.75 5.73 -10.30
C LEU A 278 18.81 5.29 -9.19
N MET A 279 18.36 6.22 -8.37
CA MET A 279 17.35 6.00 -7.36
C MET A 279 16.09 6.78 -7.72
N CYS A 280 14.94 6.14 -7.63
CA CYS A 280 13.64 6.77 -7.78
C CYS A 280 12.75 6.47 -6.59
N THR A 281 11.97 7.46 -6.16
CA THR A 281 10.89 7.28 -5.17
C THR A 281 9.62 7.98 -5.66
N ILE A 282 8.53 7.22 -5.64
CA ILE A 282 7.18 7.65 -5.98
C ILE A 282 6.36 7.59 -4.69
N THR A 283 5.74 8.71 -4.29
CA THR A 283 4.93 8.80 -3.06
C THR A 283 3.55 9.37 -3.37
N GLY A 284 2.50 8.70 -2.94
CA GLY A 284 1.12 9.09 -3.20
C GLY A 284 0.14 7.97 -2.87
N PHE A 285 -1.04 7.96 -3.50
CA PHE A 285 -1.97 6.84 -3.43
C PHE A 285 -1.88 6.03 -4.72
N ILE A 286 -1.17 4.90 -4.68
CA ILE A 286 -0.68 4.20 -5.87
C ILE A 286 -1.46 2.88 -6.06
N PRO A 287 -2.21 2.73 -7.18
CA PRO A 287 -2.86 1.46 -7.54
C PRO A 287 -1.85 0.36 -7.84
N SER A 288 -2.19 -0.88 -7.49
CA SER A 288 -1.34 -2.05 -7.76
C SER A 288 -1.08 -2.27 -9.24
N GLU A 289 -2.03 -1.93 -10.12
CA GLU A 289 -1.90 -2.06 -11.58
C GLU A 289 -0.75 -1.20 -12.12
N LYS A 290 -0.56 0.01 -11.58
CA LYS A 290 0.54 0.90 -11.98
C LYS A 290 1.90 0.37 -11.53
N ILE A 291 1.95 -0.32 -10.39
CA ILE A 291 3.16 -1.00 -9.92
C ILE A 291 3.49 -2.20 -10.82
N ILE A 292 2.48 -2.99 -11.20
CA ILE A 292 2.66 -4.11 -12.14
C ILE A 292 3.23 -3.59 -13.46
N HIS A 293 2.64 -2.53 -14.03
CA HIS A 293 3.16 -1.93 -15.25
C HIS A 293 4.59 -1.39 -15.11
N LEU A 294 4.91 -0.77 -13.97
CA LEU A 294 6.28 -0.33 -13.68
C LEU A 294 7.27 -1.49 -13.64
N LEU A 295 6.90 -2.62 -13.01
CA LEU A 295 7.75 -3.82 -12.93
C LEU A 295 8.03 -4.41 -14.33
N GLU A 296 7.03 -4.42 -15.21
CA GLU A 296 7.18 -4.85 -16.62
C GLU A 296 8.17 -3.99 -17.41
N GLN A 297 8.47 -2.75 -16.99
CA GLN A 297 9.46 -1.89 -17.64
C GLN A 297 10.87 -2.04 -17.07
N ILE A 298 11.00 -2.66 -15.89
CA ILE A 298 12.29 -2.85 -15.19
C ILE A 298 12.86 -4.25 -15.48
N TRP A 299 12.01 -5.22 -15.80
CA TRP A 299 12.38 -6.60 -16.10
C TRP A 299 12.57 -6.90 -17.58
#